data_AF-A0A962QIG6-F1
#
_entry.id   AF-A0A962QIG6-F1
#
_cell.length_a   1.000
_cell.length_b   1.000
_cell.length_c   1.000
_cell.angle_alpha   90.00
_cell.angle_beta   90.00
_cell.angle_gamma   90.00
#
_symmetry.space_group_name_H-M   'P 1'
#
loop_
_entity.id
_entity.type
_entity.pdbx_description
1 polymer ?
#
loop_
_entity_poly.entity_id
_entity_poly.type
_entity_poly.pdbx_seq_one_letter_code
_entity_poly.pdbx_strand_id
1 'polypeptide(L)'
;MTTADPQPENGTVTPWSAAPTDHPVTLPADLTNKNVRHLDPLASAALYYELYDNAAKRLSVYNPKTRQTEIYEFVESINNPQSGSHFKIIKNPNTRHYVLFAKGMDMPGRDEGAGEWGFLKDSIQHGQTTKGCLTTQAIDGEKAYLHLLQNPEVTSIEIIGYSIGSISANYLAAIYGASVTNIADLGIPGTIARSSSPDDIFNTCSHGTFPPATGAFKHNMHSGIKSLKLCRDLMGGLLGDVGKEFGKVIVLGKGPFMGHVPKHYANAVYTYDPDAPKVETLEAFPQPLF
;
A
#
# COMPACT_ATOMS: atom_id res chain seq x y z
N MET A 1 -5.97 -39.74 14.64
CA MET A 1 -7.20 -38.95 14.45
C MET A 1 -6.82 -37.50 14.63
N THR A 2 -6.59 -36.79 13.53
CA THR A 2 -6.32 -35.35 13.52
C THR A 2 -7.66 -34.64 13.68
N THR A 3 -7.85 -33.98 14.82
CA THR A 3 -8.97 -33.06 15.04
C THR A 3 -8.75 -31.87 14.11
N ALA A 4 -9.52 -31.80 13.03
CA ALA A 4 -9.62 -30.59 12.23
C ALA A 4 -10.15 -29.49 13.15
N ASP A 5 -9.44 -28.37 13.22
CA ASP A 5 -9.90 -27.20 13.95
C ASP A 5 -11.25 -26.75 13.38
N PRO A 6 -12.20 -26.35 14.24
CA PRO A 6 -13.51 -25.89 13.80
C PRO A 6 -13.35 -24.64 12.93
N GLN A 7 -13.79 -24.73 11.68
CA GLN A 7 -13.98 -23.57 10.82
C GLN A 7 -15.01 -22.64 11.48
N PRO A 8 -14.70 -21.36 11.73
CA PRO A 8 -15.65 -20.46 12.36
C PRO A 8 -16.85 -20.22 11.44
N GLU A 9 -18.03 -20.61 11.93
CA GLU A 9 -19.32 -20.31 11.32
C GLU A 9 -19.56 -18.79 11.32
N ASN A 10 -19.86 -18.22 10.14
CA ASN A 10 -20.04 -16.79 9.87
C ASN A 10 -18.79 -15.92 10.15
N GLY A 11 -17.83 -16.10 9.23
CA GLY A 11 -16.42 -15.69 9.28
C GLY A 11 -16.14 -14.21 9.38
N THR A 12 -16.08 -13.72 10.62
CA THR A 12 -15.32 -12.51 10.92
C THR A 12 -13.85 -12.88 11.10
N VAL A 13 -12.96 -12.36 10.25
CA VAL A 13 -11.51 -12.52 10.38
C VAL A 13 -11.04 -11.69 11.57
N THR A 14 -10.48 -12.33 12.59
CA THR A 14 -9.82 -11.63 13.68
C THR A 14 -8.57 -10.93 13.13
N PRO A 15 -8.38 -9.62 13.38
CA PRO A 15 -7.17 -8.92 12.96
C PRO A 15 -5.93 -9.58 13.57
N TRP A 16 -4.91 -9.83 12.75
CA TRP A 16 -3.63 -10.36 13.21
C TRP A 16 -3.01 -9.43 14.26
N SER A 17 -3.18 -8.10 14.16
CA SER A 17 -2.67 -7.18 15.19
C SER A 17 -3.30 -7.39 16.58
N ALA A 18 -4.47 -8.03 16.67
CA ALA A 18 -5.14 -8.29 17.94
C ALA A 18 -4.58 -9.54 18.65
N ALA A 19 -4.09 -10.52 17.88
CA ALA A 19 -3.44 -11.73 18.38
C ALA A 19 -2.35 -12.19 17.40
N PRO A 20 -1.17 -11.55 17.42
CA PRO A 20 -0.07 -11.88 16.51
C PRO A 20 0.37 -13.33 16.61
N THR A 21 0.66 -13.94 15.46
CA THR A 21 1.18 -15.31 15.35
C THR A 21 2.46 -15.33 14.50
N ASP A 22 3.20 -16.43 14.54
CA ASP A 22 4.38 -16.68 13.71
C ASP A 22 4.06 -17.09 12.25
N HIS A 23 2.78 -17.02 11.87
CA HIS A 23 2.28 -17.38 10.55
C HIS A 23 1.31 -16.32 10.00
N PRO A 24 1.19 -16.15 8.67
CA PRO A 24 0.15 -15.32 8.07
C PRO A 24 -1.26 -15.79 8.46
N VAL A 25 -2.24 -14.89 8.31
CA VAL A 25 -3.64 -15.25 8.54
C VAL A 25 -4.11 -16.18 7.42
N THR A 26 -4.62 -17.35 7.80
CA THR A 26 -5.33 -18.24 6.88
C THR A 26 -6.73 -17.69 6.63
N LEU A 27 -6.89 -16.97 5.54
CA LEU A 27 -8.20 -16.47 5.11
C LEU A 27 -9.08 -17.61 4.57
N PRO A 28 -10.40 -17.57 4.80
CA PRO A 28 -11.37 -18.35 4.05
C PRO A 28 -11.17 -18.20 2.54
N ALA A 29 -11.53 -19.23 1.76
CA ALA A 29 -11.27 -19.26 0.31
C ALA A 29 -11.97 -18.11 -0.44
N ASP A 30 -13.19 -17.77 -0.03
CA ASP A 30 -13.97 -16.66 -0.58
C ASP A 30 -13.29 -15.31 -0.35
N LEU A 31 -12.68 -15.09 0.83
CA LEU A 31 -11.92 -13.87 1.12
C LEU A 31 -10.55 -13.86 0.42
N THR A 32 -9.87 -15.01 0.38
CA THR A 32 -8.59 -15.16 -0.33
C THR A 32 -8.73 -14.78 -1.81
N ASN A 33 -9.83 -15.20 -2.45
CA ASN A 33 -10.10 -14.92 -3.85
C ASN A 33 -10.37 -13.43 -4.15
N LYS A 34 -10.62 -12.59 -3.13
CA LYS A 34 -10.76 -11.14 -3.32
C LYS A 34 -9.43 -10.43 -3.52
N ASN A 35 -8.30 -11.02 -3.10
CA ASN A 35 -6.97 -10.38 -3.19
C ASN A 35 -6.39 -10.42 -4.60
N VAL A 36 -6.93 -9.59 -5.49
CA VAL A 36 -6.60 -9.60 -6.92
C VAL A 36 -6.12 -8.23 -7.37
N ARG A 37 -4.96 -8.20 -8.03
CA ARG A 37 -4.48 -7.03 -8.78
C ARG A 37 -5.20 -6.96 -10.13
N HIS A 38 -6.04 -5.95 -10.34
CA HIS A 38 -6.65 -5.67 -11.64
C HIS A 38 -5.89 -4.57 -12.39
N LEU A 39 -5.46 -3.53 -11.67
CA LEU A 39 -4.70 -2.43 -12.24
C LEU A 39 -3.33 -2.91 -12.72
N ASP A 40 -2.97 -2.48 -13.93
CA ASP A 40 -1.57 -2.50 -14.33
C ASP A 40 -0.81 -1.57 -13.36
N PRO A 41 0.25 -2.04 -12.68
CA PRO A 41 1.01 -1.26 -11.70
C PRO A 41 1.44 0.11 -12.18
N LEU A 42 1.66 0.29 -13.48
CA LEU A 42 2.06 1.56 -14.07
C LEU A 42 0.98 2.65 -13.95
N ALA A 43 -0.30 2.29 -13.79
CA ALA A 43 -1.39 3.24 -13.54
C ALA A 43 -1.32 3.87 -12.13
N SER A 44 -0.72 3.16 -11.16
CA SER A 44 -0.83 3.49 -9.73
C SER A 44 -0.31 4.88 -9.40
N ALA A 45 0.78 5.33 -10.01
CA ALA A 45 1.38 6.63 -9.74
C ALA A 45 0.48 7.79 -10.20
N ALA A 46 -0.13 7.67 -11.38
CA ALA A 46 -1.04 8.68 -11.90
C ALA A 46 -2.38 8.69 -11.15
N LEU A 47 -2.93 7.50 -10.82
CA LEU A 47 -4.11 7.40 -9.96
C LEU A 47 -3.89 8.07 -8.59
N TYR A 48 -2.74 7.80 -7.97
CA TYR A 48 -2.37 8.41 -6.69
C TYR A 48 -2.32 9.95 -6.81
N TYR A 49 -1.61 10.45 -7.83
CA TYR A 49 -1.48 11.88 -8.09
C TYR A 49 -2.84 12.54 -8.27
N GLU A 50 -3.71 12.01 -9.14
CA GLU A 50 -5.03 12.60 -9.37
C GLU A 50 -5.90 12.58 -8.09
N LEU A 51 -5.86 11.51 -7.30
CA LEU A 51 -6.66 11.39 -6.08
C LEU A 51 -6.20 12.33 -4.97
N TYR A 52 -4.89 12.41 -4.71
CA TYR A 52 -4.35 13.18 -3.58
C TYR A 52 -3.97 14.61 -3.93
N ASP A 53 -3.42 14.86 -5.12
CA ASP A 53 -2.99 16.21 -5.49
C ASP A 53 -4.08 16.99 -6.22
N ASN A 54 -4.86 16.34 -7.09
CA ASN A 54 -5.93 17.00 -7.85
C ASN A 54 -7.33 16.80 -7.24
N ALA A 55 -7.44 16.05 -6.13
CA ALA A 55 -8.69 15.76 -5.44
C ALA A 55 -9.79 15.16 -6.35
N ALA A 56 -9.39 14.40 -7.37
CA ALA A 56 -10.30 13.78 -8.31
C ALA A 56 -11.32 12.89 -7.58
N LYS A 57 -12.57 12.94 -8.03
CA LYS A 57 -13.67 12.10 -7.50
C LYS A 57 -14.03 10.97 -8.45
N ARG A 58 -13.65 11.09 -9.72
CA ARG A 58 -13.95 10.12 -10.76
C ARG A 58 -12.83 10.11 -11.78
N LEU A 59 -12.38 8.92 -12.14
CA LEU A 59 -11.18 8.69 -12.93
C LEU A 59 -11.48 7.63 -13.99
N SER A 60 -10.94 7.80 -15.19
CA SER A 60 -10.83 6.72 -16.17
C SER A 60 -9.40 6.24 -16.28
N VAL A 61 -9.21 4.93 -16.32
CA VAL A 61 -7.93 4.26 -16.60
C VAL A 61 -8.06 3.55 -17.93
N TYR A 62 -7.44 4.09 -18.97
CA TYR A 62 -7.35 3.45 -20.28
C TYR A 62 -6.08 2.63 -20.36
N ASN A 63 -6.19 1.33 -20.64
CA ASN A 63 -5.04 0.46 -20.85
C ASN A 63 -4.83 0.24 -22.37
N PRO A 64 -3.77 0.80 -22.99
CA PRO A 64 -3.50 0.64 -24.42
C PRO A 64 -3.31 -0.82 -24.86
N LYS A 65 -2.79 -1.68 -23.97
CA LYS A 65 -2.49 -3.09 -24.27
C LYS A 65 -3.76 -3.92 -24.41
N THR A 66 -4.76 -3.66 -23.56
CA THR A 66 -6.05 -4.37 -23.60
C THR A 66 -7.12 -3.61 -24.37
N ARG A 67 -6.88 -2.32 -24.65
CA ARG A 67 -7.83 -1.36 -25.24
C ARG A 67 -9.11 -1.21 -24.42
N GLN A 68 -9.03 -1.46 -23.12
CA GLN A 68 -10.15 -1.31 -22.20
C GLN A 68 -10.00 -0.04 -21.38
N THR A 69 -11.14 0.59 -21.08
CA THR A 69 -11.25 1.70 -20.16
C THR A 69 -12.01 1.24 -18.93
N GLU A 70 -11.40 1.41 -17.76
CA GLU A 70 -12.06 1.21 -16.48
C GLU A 70 -12.38 2.55 -15.83
N ILE A 71 -13.53 2.64 -15.16
CA ILE A 71 -13.96 3.83 -14.44
C ILE A 71 -13.82 3.55 -12.96
N TYR A 72 -13.23 4.48 -12.23
CA TYR A 72 -13.11 4.44 -10.79
C TYR A 72 -13.73 5.67 -10.15
N GLU A 73 -14.41 5.47 -9.03
CA GLU A 73 -15.10 6.49 -8.27
C GLU A 73 -14.57 6.52 -6.85
N PHE A 74 -14.29 7.72 -6.35
CA PHE A 74 -13.96 7.95 -4.95
C PHE A 74 -15.12 7.50 -4.06
N VAL A 75 -14.80 6.71 -3.05
CA VAL A 75 -15.77 6.22 -2.06
C VAL A 75 -15.65 7.07 -0.79
N GLU A 76 -14.49 7.02 -0.15
CA GLU A 76 -14.26 7.69 1.12
C GLU A 76 -12.77 7.92 1.40
N SER A 77 -12.52 8.76 2.40
CA SER A 77 -11.21 8.94 3.02
C SER A 77 -11.27 8.42 4.46
N ILE A 78 -10.31 7.60 4.85
CA ILE A 78 -10.13 7.14 6.23
C ILE A 78 -8.92 7.87 6.79
N ASN A 79 -9.17 8.87 7.64
CA ASN A 79 -8.14 9.70 8.25
C ASN A 79 -8.14 9.49 9.75
N ASN A 80 -7.00 9.14 10.32
CA ASN A 80 -6.84 9.01 11.77
C ASN A 80 -5.74 9.99 12.25
N PRO A 81 -6.10 11.11 12.88
CA PRO A 81 -5.14 12.12 13.31
C PRO A 81 -4.24 11.65 14.46
N GLN A 82 -4.66 10.64 15.24
CA GLN A 82 -3.84 10.11 16.33
C GLN A 82 -2.66 9.29 15.82
N SER A 83 -2.85 8.55 14.72
CA SER A 83 -1.81 7.74 14.08
C SER A 83 -1.12 8.45 12.91
N GLY A 84 -1.72 9.51 12.39
CA GLY A 84 -1.28 10.16 11.15
C GLY A 84 -1.61 9.36 9.90
N SER A 85 -2.49 8.35 10.01
CA SER A 85 -2.93 7.51 8.89
C SER A 85 -3.84 8.28 7.97
N HIS A 86 -3.59 8.15 6.67
CA HIS A 86 -4.50 8.61 5.64
C HIS A 86 -4.64 7.54 4.58
N PHE A 87 -5.89 7.11 4.38
CA PHE A 87 -6.26 6.22 3.31
C PHE A 87 -7.35 6.84 2.44
N LYS A 88 -7.34 6.50 1.16
CA LYS A 88 -8.45 6.77 0.24
C LYS A 88 -8.89 5.47 -0.39
N ILE A 89 -10.18 5.35 -0.61
CA ILE A 89 -10.78 4.20 -1.26
C ILE A 89 -11.42 4.67 -2.56
N ILE A 90 -11.10 3.99 -3.65
CA ILE A 90 -11.86 4.09 -4.91
C ILE A 90 -12.47 2.74 -5.26
N LYS A 91 -13.53 2.75 -6.06
CA LYS A 91 -14.16 1.53 -6.58
C LYS A 91 -14.39 1.63 -8.09
N ASN A 92 -14.27 0.52 -8.79
CA ASN A 92 -14.88 0.35 -10.10
C ASN A 92 -16.34 -0.08 -9.90
N PRO A 93 -17.34 0.74 -10.27
CA PRO A 93 -18.74 0.47 -9.97
C PRO A 93 -19.28 -0.75 -10.73
N ASN A 94 -18.69 -1.10 -11.87
CA ASN A 94 -19.14 -2.22 -12.70
C ASN A 94 -18.63 -3.56 -12.19
N THR A 95 -17.36 -3.61 -11.78
CA THR A 95 -16.72 -4.86 -11.33
C THR A 95 -16.72 -5.03 -9.81
N ARG A 96 -17.12 -3.98 -9.08
CA ARG A 96 -17.02 -3.92 -7.62
C ARG A 96 -15.61 -4.25 -7.10
N HIS A 97 -14.61 -3.87 -7.89
CA HIS A 97 -13.21 -3.93 -7.52
C HIS A 97 -12.82 -2.66 -6.77
N TYR A 98 -12.19 -2.80 -5.61
CA TYR A 98 -11.82 -1.71 -4.72
C TYR A 98 -10.31 -1.55 -4.66
N VAL A 99 -9.86 -0.29 -4.55
CA VAL A 99 -8.43 0.01 -4.37
C VAL A 99 -8.27 0.85 -3.11
N LEU A 100 -7.48 0.34 -2.17
CA LEU A 100 -7.11 1.03 -0.94
C LEU A 100 -5.77 1.73 -1.13
N PHE A 101 -5.76 3.07 -1.07
CA PHE A 101 -4.54 3.86 -1.18
C PHE A 101 -4.02 4.22 0.21
N ALA A 102 -2.85 3.70 0.59
CA ALA A 102 -2.12 4.15 1.76
C ALA A 102 -1.24 5.35 1.40
N LYS A 103 -1.58 6.52 1.96
CA LYS A 103 -0.88 7.78 1.68
C LYS A 103 0.52 7.77 2.30
N GLY A 104 1.44 8.50 1.67
CA GLY A 104 2.79 8.72 2.17
C GLY A 104 3.05 10.18 2.46
N MET A 105 4.33 10.55 2.59
CA MET A 105 4.72 11.95 2.70
C MET A 105 4.89 12.56 1.31
N ASP A 106 3.97 13.42 0.93
CA ASP A 106 3.90 13.86 -0.47
C ASP A 106 4.72 15.14 -0.72
N MET A 107 4.93 15.99 0.30
CA MET A 107 5.80 17.17 0.31
C MET A 107 6.07 17.66 1.76
N PRO A 108 7.19 18.35 2.06
CA PRO A 108 7.31 19.11 3.31
C PRO A 108 6.20 20.17 3.38
N GLY A 109 5.34 20.12 4.40
CA GLY A 109 4.32 21.16 4.65
C GLY A 109 2.90 20.89 4.15
N ARG A 110 2.54 19.68 3.70
CA ARG A 110 1.12 19.28 3.52
C ARG A 110 0.68 18.40 4.69
N ASP A 111 -0.39 18.80 5.37
CA ASP A 111 -0.92 18.21 6.62
C ASP A 111 -1.57 16.81 6.49
N GLU A 112 -1.21 16.05 5.46
CA GLU A 112 -1.83 14.75 5.17
C GLU A 112 -0.75 13.72 4.85
N GLY A 113 -0.90 12.49 5.33
CA GLY A 113 0.03 11.38 5.07
C GLY A 113 1.33 11.55 5.85
N ALA A 114 1.24 11.37 7.16
CA ALA A 114 2.25 11.71 8.16
C ALA A 114 2.61 13.21 8.34
N GLY A 115 2.04 14.18 7.62
CA GLY A 115 1.98 15.63 8.01
C GLY A 115 3.29 16.36 8.40
N GLU A 116 3.23 17.65 8.77
CA GLU A 116 4.41 18.53 8.99
C GLU A 116 5.49 17.96 9.95
N TRP A 117 5.09 17.15 10.93
CA TRP A 117 6.00 16.62 11.95
C TRP A 117 5.79 15.12 12.22
N GLY A 118 4.92 14.39 11.52
CA GLY A 118 4.71 12.96 11.82
C GLY A 118 5.91 12.12 11.46
N PHE A 119 6.64 12.45 10.38
CA PHE A 119 7.95 11.82 10.13
C PHE A 119 9.01 12.21 11.14
N LEU A 120 9.04 13.47 11.61
CA LEU A 120 9.99 13.86 12.65
C LEU A 120 9.60 13.27 14.00
N LYS A 121 8.31 13.10 14.30
CA LYS A 121 7.82 12.37 15.48
C LYS A 121 8.13 10.89 15.35
N ASP A 122 7.90 10.26 14.20
CA ASP A 122 8.29 8.88 13.93
C ASP A 122 9.80 8.70 14.00
N SER A 123 10.59 9.68 13.55
CA SER A 123 12.07 9.71 13.63
C SER A 123 12.60 10.03 15.03
N ILE A 124 11.94 10.91 15.79
CA ILE A 124 12.23 11.19 17.20
C ILE A 124 11.82 9.99 18.05
N GLN A 125 10.74 9.30 17.70
CA GLN A 125 10.29 8.05 18.30
C GLN A 125 11.24 6.91 17.90
N HIS A 126 11.85 6.96 16.72
CA HIS A 126 12.99 6.12 16.34
C HIS A 126 14.24 6.41 17.19
N GLY A 127 14.47 7.68 17.56
CA GLY A 127 15.58 8.11 18.41
C GLY A 127 15.36 7.96 19.92
N GLN A 128 14.11 7.92 20.38
CA GLN A 128 13.73 7.82 21.79
C GLN A 128 13.17 6.45 22.17
N THR A 129 12.82 5.61 21.20
CA THR A 129 12.44 4.24 21.47
C THR A 129 13.40 3.31 20.75
N THR A 130 14.02 2.43 21.53
CA THR A 130 14.48 1.13 21.08
C THR A 130 13.28 0.25 20.64
N LYS A 131 12.26 0.79 19.95
CA LYS A 131 10.93 0.18 19.72
C LYS A 131 10.16 0.72 18.49
N GLY A 132 10.81 0.96 17.35
CA GLY A 132 10.06 1.13 16.10
C GLY A 132 9.59 -0.24 15.61
N CYS A 133 8.37 -0.41 15.07
CA CYS A 133 8.11 -1.21 13.85
C CYS A 133 6.65 -1.60 13.57
N LEU A 134 5.68 -1.29 14.45
CA LEU A 134 4.36 -0.88 13.93
C LEU A 134 4.11 0.57 14.25
N THR A 135 3.86 1.34 13.21
CA THR A 135 3.11 2.56 13.37
C THR A 135 1.65 2.14 13.62
N THR A 136 0.93 2.89 14.44
CA THR A 136 -0.53 2.79 14.56
C THR A 136 -1.22 2.90 13.19
N GLN A 137 -0.50 3.37 12.16
CA GLN A 137 -0.94 3.38 10.77
C GLN A 137 -1.09 2.02 10.12
N ALA A 138 -0.23 1.04 10.42
CA ALA A 138 -0.40 -0.31 9.90
C ALA A 138 -1.64 -0.99 10.52
N ILE A 139 -1.94 -0.73 11.79
CA ILE A 139 -3.17 -1.21 12.46
C ILE A 139 -4.41 -0.57 11.83
N ASP A 140 -4.39 0.72 11.55
CA ASP A 140 -5.51 1.37 10.87
C ASP A 140 -5.67 0.88 9.43
N GLY A 141 -4.56 0.61 8.75
CA GLY A 141 -4.55 -0.03 7.43
C GLY A 141 -5.17 -1.42 7.46
N GLU A 142 -4.86 -2.22 8.49
CA GLU A 142 -5.48 -3.53 8.71
C GLU A 142 -6.99 -3.42 8.91
N LYS A 143 -7.46 -2.50 9.76
CA LYS A 143 -8.89 -2.28 9.97
C LYS A 143 -9.59 -1.87 8.67
N ALA A 144 -9.02 -0.93 7.92
CA ALA A 144 -9.56 -0.47 6.64
C ALA A 144 -9.62 -1.62 5.61
N TYR A 145 -8.54 -2.40 5.52
CA TYR A 145 -8.45 -3.54 4.62
C TYR A 145 -9.45 -4.64 4.99
N LEU A 146 -9.54 -5.05 6.26
CA LEU A 146 -10.48 -6.07 6.70
C LEU A 146 -11.94 -5.63 6.53
N HIS A 147 -12.23 -4.35 6.80
CA HIS A 147 -13.56 -3.79 6.53
C HIS A 147 -13.97 -3.98 5.06
N LEU A 148 -13.06 -3.71 4.12
CA LEU A 148 -13.31 -3.92 2.69
C LEU A 148 -13.36 -5.41 2.34
N LEU A 149 -12.39 -6.20 2.80
CA LEU A 149 -12.29 -7.63 2.49
C LEU A 149 -13.55 -8.38 2.89
N GLN A 150 -14.10 -8.08 4.07
CA GLN A 150 -15.27 -8.73 4.63
C GLN A 150 -16.59 -8.16 4.14
N ASN A 151 -16.58 -7.05 3.40
CA ASN A 151 -17.78 -6.47 2.83
C ASN A 151 -18.32 -7.35 1.67
N PRO A 152 -19.59 -7.80 1.72
CA PRO A 152 -20.16 -8.67 0.68
C PRO A 152 -20.29 -7.99 -0.69
N GLU A 153 -20.32 -6.65 -0.76
CA GLU A 153 -20.33 -5.94 -2.04
C GLU A 153 -18.96 -5.91 -2.72
N VAL A 154 -17.87 -6.12 -1.97
CA VAL A 154 -16.51 -6.10 -2.51
C VAL A 154 -16.23 -7.44 -3.18
N THR A 155 -16.02 -7.41 -4.49
CA THR A 155 -15.69 -8.61 -5.28
C THR A 155 -14.19 -8.85 -5.36
N SER A 156 -13.40 -7.77 -5.36
CA SER A 156 -11.94 -7.86 -5.29
C SER A 156 -11.34 -6.57 -4.72
N ILE A 157 -10.12 -6.68 -4.19
CA ILE A 157 -9.37 -5.59 -3.58
C ILE A 157 -7.88 -5.69 -3.96
N GLU A 158 -7.29 -4.52 -4.22
CA GLU A 158 -5.84 -4.33 -4.22
C GLU A 158 -5.45 -3.07 -3.44
N ILE A 159 -4.16 -2.96 -3.12
CA ILE A 159 -3.63 -1.89 -2.29
C ILE A 159 -2.56 -1.13 -3.06
N ILE A 160 -2.57 0.19 -2.97
CA ILE A 160 -1.50 1.05 -3.46
C ILE A 160 -0.87 1.79 -2.28
N GLY A 161 0.42 1.56 -2.03
CA GLY A 161 1.18 2.28 -1.00
C GLY A 161 2.13 3.29 -1.62
N TYR A 162 2.17 4.52 -1.11
CA TYR A 162 3.19 5.51 -1.50
C TYR A 162 4.11 5.82 -0.34
N SER A 163 5.42 5.86 -0.56
CA SER A 163 6.40 6.27 0.47
C SER A 163 6.18 5.51 1.79
N ILE A 164 6.06 6.19 2.93
CA ILE A 164 5.75 5.58 4.23
C ILE A 164 4.45 4.74 4.23
N GLY A 165 3.49 5.05 3.37
CA GLY A 165 2.29 4.25 3.15
C GLY A 165 2.59 2.84 2.60
N SER A 166 3.76 2.63 1.98
CA SER A 166 4.21 1.30 1.54
C SER A 166 4.44 0.35 2.70
N ILE A 167 4.75 0.84 3.91
CA ILE A 167 4.93 0.00 5.11
C ILE A 167 3.61 -0.69 5.47
N SER A 168 2.51 0.07 5.50
CA SER A 168 1.17 -0.46 5.76
C SER A 168 0.74 -1.41 4.64
N ALA A 169 1.02 -1.08 3.37
CA ALA A 169 0.71 -1.97 2.27
C ALA A 169 1.49 -3.30 2.36
N ASN A 170 2.78 -3.23 2.65
CA ASN A 170 3.64 -4.39 2.80
C ASN A 170 3.22 -5.29 3.97
N TYR A 171 2.78 -4.69 5.09
CA TYR A 171 2.18 -5.40 6.22
C TYR A 171 0.98 -6.25 5.77
N LEU A 172 0.08 -5.66 4.99
CA LEU A 172 -1.12 -6.34 4.46
C LEU A 172 -0.77 -7.45 3.46
N ALA A 173 0.24 -7.23 2.60
CA ALA A 173 0.76 -8.31 1.75
C ALA A 173 1.30 -9.47 2.58
N ALA A 174 2.13 -9.19 3.59
CA ALA A 174 2.75 -10.23 4.41
C ALA A 174 1.72 -11.10 5.12
N ILE A 175 0.76 -10.50 5.83
CA ILE A 175 -0.18 -11.22 6.71
C ILE A 175 -1.36 -11.81 5.93
N TYR A 176 -1.90 -11.08 4.97
CA TYR A 176 -3.16 -11.44 4.32
C TYR A 176 -2.99 -11.88 2.87
N GLY A 177 -1.77 -11.90 2.34
CA GLY A 177 -1.53 -12.20 0.93
C GLY A 177 -2.13 -11.14 -0.01
N ALA A 178 -2.29 -9.91 0.47
CA ALA A 178 -2.90 -8.85 -0.32
C ALA A 178 -2.05 -8.48 -1.55
N SER A 179 -2.72 -8.15 -2.65
CA SER A 179 -2.07 -7.66 -3.87
C SER A 179 -1.69 -6.19 -3.71
N VAL A 180 -0.39 -5.88 -3.74
CA VAL A 180 0.15 -4.55 -3.40
C VAL A 180 0.94 -3.95 -4.56
N THR A 181 0.64 -2.71 -4.93
CA THR A 181 1.51 -1.91 -5.79
C THR A 181 2.09 -0.74 -5.01
N ASN A 182 3.39 -0.76 -4.74
CA ASN A 182 4.06 0.34 -4.06
C ASN A 182 4.63 1.36 -5.03
N ILE A 183 4.64 2.62 -4.64
CA ILE A 183 5.27 3.73 -5.32
C ILE A 183 6.28 4.33 -4.34
N ALA A 184 7.55 4.42 -4.73
CA ALA A 184 8.60 4.88 -3.82
C ALA A 184 8.68 4.01 -2.54
N ASP A 185 8.73 2.69 -2.73
CA ASP A 185 8.68 1.71 -1.65
C ASP A 185 9.82 1.91 -0.63
N LEU A 186 9.48 1.99 0.66
CA LEU A 186 10.46 2.08 1.75
C LEU A 186 10.92 0.72 2.30
N GLY A 187 10.39 -0.38 1.75
CA GLY A 187 10.70 -1.74 2.20
C GLY A 187 10.07 -2.08 3.54
N ILE A 188 10.60 -3.12 4.19
CA ILE A 188 10.13 -3.59 5.51
C ILE A 188 11.00 -3.01 6.62
N PRO A 189 10.49 -2.18 7.52
CA PRO A 189 11.25 -1.65 8.65
C PRO A 189 12.00 -2.74 9.44
N GLY A 190 13.26 -2.50 9.80
CA GLY A 190 14.07 -3.43 10.60
C GLY A 190 14.78 -4.53 9.79
N THR A 191 14.57 -4.61 8.47
CA THR A 191 15.28 -5.55 7.58
C THR A 191 16.50 -4.93 6.90
N ILE A 192 17.51 -4.49 7.66
CA ILE A 192 18.69 -3.86 7.07
C ILE A 192 19.64 -4.92 6.50
N ALA A 193 19.97 -4.84 5.21
CA ALA A 193 20.83 -5.80 4.50
C ALA A 193 22.34 -5.72 4.87
N ARG A 194 22.73 -5.00 5.94
CA ARG A 194 24.15 -4.77 6.32
C ARG A 194 24.54 -5.26 7.71
N SER A 195 23.78 -6.21 8.27
CA SER A 195 24.16 -6.89 9.52
C SER A 195 24.73 -8.27 9.23
N SER A 196 25.89 -8.58 9.81
CA SER A 196 26.51 -9.91 9.79
C SER A 196 25.82 -10.93 10.69
N SER A 197 24.72 -10.56 11.37
CA SER A 197 23.83 -11.47 12.09
C SER A 197 22.37 -11.19 11.66
N PRO A 198 21.75 -12.07 10.85
CA PRO A 198 20.38 -11.90 10.36
C PRO A 198 19.29 -11.97 11.44
N ASP A 199 19.62 -12.53 12.61
CA ASP A 199 18.60 -12.98 13.58
C ASP A 199 18.37 -12.00 14.75
N ASP A 200 19.34 -11.12 15.06
CA ASP A 200 19.27 -10.29 16.28
C ASP A 200 18.72 -8.87 16.11
N ILE A 201 18.50 -8.38 14.88
CA ILE A 201 18.04 -6.99 14.65
C ILE A 201 16.51 -6.89 14.50
N PHE A 202 15.83 -8.00 14.24
CA PHE A 202 14.37 -8.04 14.28
C PHE A 202 13.81 -7.86 15.68
N ASN A 203 14.62 -8.14 16.72
CA ASN A 203 14.14 -8.29 18.09
C ASN A 203 14.11 -6.99 18.92
N THR A 204 14.80 -5.93 18.47
CA THR A 204 14.75 -4.62 19.15
C THR A 204 13.60 -3.77 18.65
N CYS A 205 13.09 -4.03 17.46
CA CYS A 205 11.96 -3.33 16.87
C CYS A 205 10.61 -4.02 17.16
N SER A 206 10.66 -5.30 17.52
CA SER A 206 9.48 -6.12 17.77
C SER A 206 9.03 -6.07 19.23
N HIS A 207 7.92 -5.37 19.47
CA HIS A 207 6.92 -5.90 20.42
C HIS A 207 5.98 -6.88 19.70
N GLY A 208 6.48 -7.66 18.74
CA GLY A 208 5.71 -8.69 18.02
C GLY A 208 4.68 -8.17 17.02
N THR A 209 4.79 -6.92 16.56
CA THR A 209 3.73 -6.29 15.77
C THR A 209 3.98 -6.39 14.26
N PHE A 210 5.19 -6.21 13.71
CA PHE A 210 5.38 -6.39 12.26
C PHE A 210 5.71 -7.86 11.96
N PRO A 211 5.09 -8.51 10.95
CA PRO A 211 5.39 -9.90 10.63
C PRO A 211 6.86 -10.06 10.23
N PRO A 212 7.55 -11.13 10.67
CA PRO A 212 8.93 -11.36 10.29
C PRO A 212 9.05 -11.53 8.77
N ALA A 213 10.12 -11.01 8.18
CA ALA A 213 10.37 -11.14 6.74
C ALA A 213 10.99 -12.50 6.37
N THR A 214 10.42 -13.58 6.89
CA THR A 214 10.86 -14.97 6.73
C THR A 214 9.67 -15.88 6.42
N GLY A 215 9.94 -17.14 6.08
CA GLY A 215 8.91 -18.18 5.89
C GLY A 215 7.76 -17.76 4.95
N ALA A 216 6.53 -18.02 5.40
CA ALA A 216 5.32 -17.75 4.65
C ALA A 216 5.03 -16.24 4.47
N PHE A 217 5.36 -15.38 5.45
CA PHE A 217 5.24 -13.93 5.30
C PHE A 217 6.12 -13.40 4.15
N LYS A 218 7.38 -13.84 4.10
CA LYS A 218 8.30 -13.51 3.01
C LYS A 218 7.79 -14.02 1.66
N HIS A 219 7.21 -15.22 1.62
CA HIS A 219 6.62 -15.75 0.40
C HIS A 219 5.49 -14.85 -0.10
N ASN A 220 4.54 -14.48 0.78
CA ASN A 220 3.44 -13.58 0.45
C ASN A 220 3.93 -12.22 -0.07
N MET A 221 4.94 -11.64 0.57
CA MET A 221 5.54 -10.38 0.10
C MET A 221 6.19 -10.52 -1.27
N HIS A 222 6.93 -11.60 -1.53
CA HIS A 222 7.57 -11.81 -2.84
C HIS A 222 6.57 -12.04 -3.98
N SER A 223 5.43 -12.69 -3.71
CA SER A 223 4.40 -12.94 -4.73
C SER A 223 3.44 -11.77 -4.90
N GLY A 224 3.09 -11.09 -3.81
CA GLY A 224 2.06 -10.06 -3.77
C GLY A 224 2.53 -8.66 -4.17
N ILE A 225 3.79 -8.31 -3.95
CA ILE A 225 4.27 -6.92 -4.09
C ILE A 225 4.85 -6.65 -5.49
N LYS A 226 4.46 -5.50 -6.06
CA LYS A 226 5.13 -4.88 -7.20
C LYS A 226 5.46 -3.43 -6.83
N SER A 227 6.69 -2.99 -7.04
CA SER A 227 7.14 -1.67 -6.60
C SER A 227 7.62 -0.83 -7.78
N LEU A 228 7.15 0.42 -7.85
CA LEU A 228 7.62 1.43 -8.80
C LEU A 228 8.72 2.25 -8.15
N LYS A 229 9.90 2.29 -8.79
CA LYS A 229 11.09 2.99 -8.28
C LYS A 229 11.65 3.93 -9.32
N LEU A 230 11.87 5.21 -8.98
CA LEU A 230 12.62 6.12 -9.83
C LEU A 230 14.13 5.85 -9.68
N CYS A 231 14.86 5.83 -10.78
CA CYS A 231 16.29 5.50 -10.80
C CYS A 231 17.19 6.47 -9.97
N ARG A 232 16.70 7.68 -9.64
CA ARG A 232 17.42 8.73 -8.89
C ARG A 232 16.55 9.44 -7.86
N ASP A 233 15.62 8.73 -7.22
CA ASP A 233 14.96 9.26 -6.03
C ASP A 233 15.91 9.16 -4.84
N LEU A 234 16.48 10.30 -4.42
CA LEU A 234 17.42 10.34 -3.29
C LEU A 234 16.71 10.14 -1.95
N MET A 235 15.46 10.58 -1.80
CA MET A 235 14.70 10.39 -0.56
C MET A 235 14.19 8.96 -0.45
N GLY A 236 13.67 8.37 -1.52
CA GLY A 236 13.43 6.91 -1.59
C GLY A 236 14.72 6.09 -1.64
N GLY A 237 15.88 6.67 -1.92
CA GLY A 237 17.18 6.00 -1.77
C GLY A 237 17.71 6.06 -0.34
N LEU A 238 17.63 7.23 0.32
CA LEU A 238 18.06 7.47 1.69
C LEU A 238 17.09 6.86 2.72
N LEU A 239 15.79 6.98 2.49
CA LEU A 239 14.72 6.42 3.32
C LEU A 239 14.19 5.10 2.79
N GLY A 240 14.32 4.78 1.51
CA GLY A 240 13.91 3.45 1.03
C GLY A 240 14.92 2.34 1.30
N ASP A 241 16.09 2.71 1.83
CA ASP A 241 16.98 1.80 2.53
C ASP A 241 16.61 1.63 4.03
N VAL A 242 15.45 2.13 4.49
CA VAL A 242 14.90 1.82 5.84
C VAL A 242 14.63 0.32 5.99
N GLY A 243 14.40 -0.39 4.89
CA GLY A 243 14.15 -1.82 4.86
C GLY A 243 14.48 -2.50 3.54
N LYS A 244 14.44 -3.83 3.54
CA LYS A 244 14.52 -4.67 2.35
C LYS A 244 13.22 -4.58 1.56
N GLU A 245 13.34 -4.28 0.28
CA GLU A 245 12.26 -4.37 -0.71
C GLU A 245 11.95 -5.84 -1.05
N PHE A 246 10.68 -6.15 -1.25
CA PHE A 246 10.20 -7.48 -1.65
C PHE A 246 9.41 -7.41 -2.95
N GLY A 247 9.25 -8.55 -3.61
CA GLY A 247 8.50 -8.65 -4.85
C GLY A 247 9.25 -8.12 -6.08
N LYS A 248 8.48 -7.74 -7.10
CA LYS A 248 9.03 -7.27 -8.39
C LYS A 248 9.22 -5.75 -8.38
N VAL A 249 10.43 -5.29 -8.65
CA VAL A 249 10.73 -3.86 -8.82
C VAL A 249 10.66 -3.48 -10.30
N ILE A 250 9.94 -2.40 -10.60
CA ILE A 250 9.84 -1.77 -11.91
C ILE A 250 10.56 -0.42 -11.81
N VAL A 251 11.71 -0.32 -12.45
CA VAL A 251 12.52 0.90 -12.46
C VAL A 251 12.04 1.84 -13.54
N LEU A 252 11.64 3.05 -13.13
CA LEU A 252 11.14 4.12 -13.98
C LEU A 252 12.29 5.07 -14.34
N GLY A 253 12.53 5.21 -15.65
CA GLY A 253 13.41 6.20 -16.26
C GLY A 253 14.92 5.90 -16.25
N LYS A 254 15.64 6.71 -17.04
CA LYS A 254 17.12 6.73 -17.16
C LYS A 254 17.70 8.15 -17.06
N GLY A 255 16.92 9.10 -16.54
CA GLY A 255 17.18 10.54 -16.60
C GLY A 255 17.78 11.17 -15.33
N PRO A 256 17.98 12.50 -15.33
CA PRO A 256 18.50 13.23 -14.17
C PRO A 256 17.54 13.16 -12.97
N PHE A 257 18.00 13.69 -11.84
CA PHE A 257 17.33 13.71 -10.54
C PHE A 257 15.82 14.04 -10.61
N MET A 258 15.01 13.28 -9.89
CA MET A 258 13.59 13.54 -9.69
C MET A 258 13.28 13.52 -8.19
N GLY A 259 12.48 14.48 -7.73
CA GLY A 259 12.07 14.54 -6.32
C GLY A 259 11.14 13.38 -5.93
N HIS A 260 11.04 13.13 -4.63
CA HIS A 260 10.11 12.16 -4.04
C HIS A 260 8.70 12.75 -3.99
N VAL A 261 8.09 12.87 -5.17
CA VAL A 261 6.79 13.51 -5.37
C VAL A 261 5.96 12.63 -6.32
N PRO A 262 4.69 12.31 -6.02
CA PRO A 262 3.87 11.42 -6.85
C PRO A 262 3.81 11.82 -8.33
N LYS A 263 3.72 13.13 -8.61
CA LYS A 263 3.73 13.68 -9.97
C LYS A 263 4.95 13.25 -10.80
N HIS A 264 6.13 13.14 -10.17
CA HIS A 264 7.34 12.72 -10.87
C HIS A 264 7.30 11.24 -11.27
N TYR A 265 6.71 10.38 -10.43
CA TYR A 265 6.46 8.98 -10.79
C TYR A 265 5.48 8.88 -11.95
N ALA A 266 4.35 9.60 -11.89
CA ALA A 266 3.35 9.62 -12.96
C ALA A 266 3.97 10.08 -14.30
N ASN A 267 4.71 11.19 -14.28
CA ASN A 267 5.39 11.71 -15.47
C ASN A 267 6.45 10.73 -16.00
N ALA A 268 7.21 10.06 -15.12
CA ALA A 268 8.21 9.09 -15.54
C ALA A 268 7.56 7.89 -16.25
N VAL A 269 6.45 7.37 -15.73
CA VAL A 269 5.70 6.30 -16.40
C VAL A 269 5.36 6.71 -17.84
N TYR A 270 4.75 7.89 -18.04
CA TYR A 270 4.33 8.32 -19.37
C TYR A 270 5.47 8.69 -20.30
N THR A 271 6.60 9.12 -19.75
CA THR A 271 7.80 9.46 -20.55
C THR A 271 8.51 8.21 -21.06
N TYR A 272 8.59 7.16 -20.24
CA TYR A 272 9.43 6.00 -20.53
C TYR A 272 8.67 4.75 -20.95
N ASP A 273 7.34 4.71 -20.76
CA ASP A 273 6.46 3.66 -21.27
C ASP A 273 5.25 4.28 -21.99
N PRO A 274 5.31 4.45 -23.33
CA PRO A 274 4.23 5.04 -24.10
C PRO A 274 2.94 4.20 -24.04
N ASP A 275 3.06 2.89 -23.85
CA ASP A 275 1.96 1.92 -23.76
C ASP A 275 1.45 1.75 -22.31
N ALA A 276 1.95 2.54 -21.36
CA ALA A 276 1.43 2.56 -20.00
C ALA A 276 -0.02 3.05 -19.95
N PRO A 277 -0.83 2.54 -19.00
CA PRO A 277 -2.20 2.99 -18.84
C PRO A 277 -2.30 4.50 -18.60
N LYS A 278 -3.23 5.16 -19.29
CA LYS A 278 -3.47 6.60 -19.15
C LYS A 278 -4.60 6.83 -18.16
N VAL A 279 -4.38 7.76 -17.24
CA VAL A 279 -5.36 8.14 -16.21
C VAL A 279 -5.87 9.54 -16.53
N GLU A 280 -7.19 9.70 -16.57
CA GLU A 280 -7.84 10.98 -16.82
C GLU A 280 -8.89 11.24 -15.74
N THR A 281 -8.94 12.47 -15.24
CA THR A 281 -10.00 12.93 -14.33
C THR A 281 -11.25 13.23 -15.13
N LEU A 282 -12.37 12.64 -14.73
CA LEU A 282 -13.66 12.88 -15.36
C LEU A 282 -14.40 13.97 -14.58
N GLU A 283 -15.03 14.90 -15.31
CA GLU A 283 -15.90 15.89 -14.68
C GLU A 283 -17.02 15.18 -13.91
N ALA A 284 -17.40 15.75 -12.75
CA ALA A 284 -18.57 15.30 -12.04
C ALA A 284 -19.79 15.42 -12.98
N PHE A 285 -20.67 14.41 -12.99
CA PHE A 285 -21.94 14.55 -13.70
C PHE A 285 -22.59 15.88 -13.30
N PRO A 286 -23.13 16.67 -14.24
CA PRO A 286 -24.04 17.74 -13.85
C PRO A 286 -25.12 17.09 -12.99
N GLN A 287 -25.24 17.55 -11.74
CA GLN A 287 -26.37 17.20 -10.90
C GLN A 287 -27.64 17.43 -11.73
N PRO A 288 -28.60 16.48 -11.79
CA PRO A 288 -29.89 16.81 -12.36
C PRO A 288 -30.40 18.04 -11.60
N LEU A 289 -30.67 19.11 -12.34
CA LEU A 289 -31.35 20.29 -11.81
C LEU A 289 -32.72 19.81 -11.32
N PHE A 290 -32.85 19.63 -10.01
CA PHE A 290 -34.14 19.52 -9.34
C PHE A 290 -34.69 20.93 -9.11
#